data_AF-A0AAE3KJK7-F1
#
_entry.id   AF-A0AAE3KJK7-F1
#
_cell.length_a   1.000
_cell.length_b   1.000
_cell.length_c   1.000
_cell.angle_alpha   90.00
_cell.angle_beta   90.00
_cell.angle_gamma   90.00
#
_symmetry.space_group_name_H-M   'P 1'
#
loop_
_entity.id
_entity.type
_entity.pdbx_description
1 polymer ?
#
loop_
_entity_poly.entity_id
_entity_poly.type
_entity_poly.pdbx_seq_one_letter_code
_entity_poly.pdbx_strand_id
1 'polypeptide(L)' 'MPLPVGRVSASDAVTALKQSGHAVTPAALRLWRFRGHLSPGPGYDLVEIARYLAKRRTT' A
#
# COMPACT_ATOMS: atom_id res chain seq x y z
N MET A 1 -18.34 1.94 7.60
CA MET A 1 -17.27 1.56 8.55
C MET A 1 -16.07 2.46 8.27
N PRO A 2 -15.67 3.33 9.22
CA PRO A 2 -14.44 4.11 9.08
C PRO A 2 -13.22 3.19 9.09
N LEU A 3 -12.14 3.60 8.43
CA LEU A 3 -10.89 2.86 8.42
C LEU A 3 -10.21 2.95 9.81
N PRO A 4 -9.48 1.92 10.25
CA PRO A 4 -8.66 2.00 11.46
C PRO A 4 -7.65 3.14 11.36
N VAL A 5 -7.31 3.73 12.50
CA VAL A 5 -6.28 4.79 12.60
C VAL A 5 -4.99 4.33 11.91
N GLY A 6 -4.48 5.13 10.96
CA GLY A 6 -3.27 4.83 10.20
C GLY A 6 -3.47 4.02 8.91
N ARG A 7 -4.70 3.60 8.58
CA ARG A 7 -5.01 2.93 7.30
C ARG A 7 -5.83 3.81 6.38
N VAL A 8 -5.52 3.76 5.10
CA VAL A 8 -6.16 4.58 4.07
C VAL A 8 -6.75 3.73 2.94
N SER A 9 -7.62 4.32 2.11
CA SER A 9 -8.18 3.62 0.95
C SER A 9 -7.08 3.31 -0.09
N ALA A 10 -7.38 2.43 -1.06
CA ALA A 10 -6.44 2.14 -2.15
C ALA A 10 -6.10 3.41 -2.96
N SER A 11 -7.08 4.28 -3.16
CA SER A 11 -6.93 5.52 -3.93
C SER A 11 -6.03 6.51 -3.21
N ASP A 12 -6.27 6.72 -1.91
CA ASP A 12 -5.44 7.61 -1.09
C ASP A 12 -4.01 7.08 -0.97
N ALA A 13 -3.85 5.77 -0.81
CA ALA A 13 -2.55 5.13 -0.76
C ALA A 13 -1.75 5.38 -2.04
N VAL A 14 -2.40 5.23 -3.21
CA VAL A 14 -1.79 5.49 -4.51
C VAL A 14 -1.43 6.97 -4.68
N THR A 15 -2.30 7.89 -4.26
CA THR A 15 -2.03 9.33 -4.31
C THR A 15 -0.80 9.69 -3.48
N ALA A 16 -0.72 9.21 -2.23
CA ALA A 16 0.41 9.46 -1.35
C ALA A 16 1.72 8.84 -1.90
N LEU A 17 1.66 7.63 -2.43
CA LEU A 17 2.82 6.96 -3.03
C LEU A 17 3.31 7.67 -4.29
N LYS A 18 2.40 8.15 -5.14
CA LYS A 18 2.76 8.96 -6.31
C LYS A 18 3.48 10.24 -5.89
N GLN A 19 3.01 10.92 -4.84
CA GLN A 19 3.67 12.12 -4.30
C GLN A 19 5.06 11.81 -3.74
N SER A 20 5.30 10.60 -3.23
CA SER A 20 6.62 10.17 -2.78
C SER A 20 7.52 9.62 -3.89
N GLY A 21 7.12 9.73 -5.17
CA GLY A 21 7.88 9.22 -6.32
C GLY A 21 7.70 7.74 -6.63
N HIS A 22 6.73 7.06 -5.99
CA HIS A 22 6.39 5.67 -6.28
C HIS A 22 5.17 5.59 -7.20
N ALA A 23 5.35 5.04 -8.41
CA ALA A 23 4.25 4.78 -9.33
C ALA A 23 3.60 3.42 -9.03
N VAL A 24 2.45 3.44 -8.34
CA VAL A 24 1.63 2.24 -8.07
C VAL A 24 0.19 2.45 -8.49
N THR A 25 -0.54 1.36 -8.75
CA THR A 25 -1.97 1.38 -9.07
C THR A 25 -2.80 0.74 -7.95
N PRO A 26 -4.09 1.09 -7.82
CA PRO A 26 -4.98 0.41 -6.87
C PRO A 26 -5.09 -1.11 -7.11
N ALA A 27 -4.87 -1.57 -8.34
CA ALA A 27 -4.85 -3.00 -8.68
C ALA A 27 -3.60 -3.69 -8.14
N ALA A 28 -2.43 -3.04 -8.20
CA ALA A 28 -1.19 -3.56 -7.63
C ALA A 28 -1.31 -3.76 -6.11
N LEU A 29 -1.87 -2.77 -5.38
CA LEU A 29 -2.10 -2.88 -3.94
C LEU A 29 -2.99 -4.07 -3.58
N ARG A 30 -4.08 -4.27 -4.35
CA ARG A 30 -4.97 -5.42 -4.18
C ARG A 30 -4.25 -6.74 -4.44
N LEU A 31 -3.44 -6.81 -5.49
CA LEU A 31 -2.66 -7.99 -5.81
C LEU A 31 -1.63 -8.31 -4.72
N TRP A 32 -0.96 -7.30 -4.16
CA TRP A 32 0.01 -7.49 -3.07
C TRP A 32 -0.66 -8.05 -1.82
N ARG A 33 -1.82 -7.50 -1.44
CA ARG A 33 -2.63 -8.05 -0.36
C ARG A 33 -3.07 -9.48 -0.65
N PHE A 34 -3.57 -9.76 -1.86
CA PHE A 34 -4.01 -11.10 -2.27
C PHE A 34 -2.87 -12.12 -2.18
N ARG A 35 -1.65 -11.72 -2.54
CA ARG A 35 -0.44 -12.55 -2.43
C ARG A 35 0.14 -12.63 -1.02
N GLY A 36 -0.47 -12.00 -0.02
CA GLY A 36 0.01 -11.99 1.36
C GLY A 36 1.26 -11.13 1.58
N HIS A 37 1.57 -10.20 0.68
CA HIS A 37 2.69 -9.27 0.86
C HIS A 37 2.35 -8.09 1.79
N LEU A 38 1.06 -7.79 1.95
CA LEU A 38 0.55 -6.76 2.85
C LEU A 38 -0.43 -7.39 3.84
N SER A 39 -0.45 -6.85 5.05
CA SER A 39 -1.28 -7.35 6.13
C SER A 39 -2.77 -7.27 5.79
N PRO A 40 -3.54 -8.34 6.03
CA PRO A 40 -4.98 -8.31 5.83
C PRO A 40 -5.64 -7.30 6.78
N GLY A 41 -6.59 -6.51 6.27
CA GLY A 41 -7.34 -5.55 7.07
C GLY A 41 -8.10 -4.52 6.23
N PRO A 42 -9.00 -3.73 6.82
CA PRO A 42 -9.67 -2.65 6.10
C PRO A 42 -8.68 -1.52 5.78
N GLY A 43 -8.46 -1.27 4.49
CA GLY A 43 -7.48 -0.28 4.01
C GLY A 43 -6.03 -0.76 4.03
N TYR A 44 -5.14 0.16 3.63
CA TYR A 44 -3.70 -0.09 3.49
C TYR A 44 -2.90 0.80 4.44
N ASP A 45 -1.87 0.22 5.04
CA ASP A 45 -0.86 0.95 5.79
C ASP A 45 0.24 1.41 4.82
N LEU A 46 0.45 2.72 4.73
CA LEU A 46 1.44 3.32 3.85
C LEU A 46 2.88 2.94 4.22
N VAL A 47 3.17 2.80 5.52
CA VAL A 47 4.50 2.41 6.02
C VAL A 47 4.80 0.98 5.61
N GLU A 48 3.81 0.09 5.72
CA GLU A 48 3.94 -1.29 5.27
C GLU A 48 4.19 -1.38 3.76
N ILE A 49 3.42 -0.64 2.96
CA ILE A 49 3.64 -0.57 1.50
C ILE A 49 5.03 -0.04 1.18
N ALA A 50 5.46 1.05 1.82
CA ALA A 50 6.78 1.62 1.61
C ALA A 50 7.90 0.63 1.95
N ARG A 51 7.77 -0.12 3.05
CA ARG A 51 8.71 -1.20 3.41
C ARG A 51 8.76 -2.31 2.35
N TYR A 52 7.61 -2.72 1.83
CA TYR A 52 7.54 -3.72 0.74
C TYR A 52 8.29 -3.23 -0.51
N LEU A 53 8.04 -1.98 -0.92
CA LEU A 53 8.71 -1.37 -2.08
C LEU A 53 10.22 -1.23 -1.86
N ALA A 54 10.64 -0.77 -0.68
CA ALA A 54 12.05 -0.65 -0.33
C ALA A 54 12.78 -2.00 -0.39
N LYS A 55 12.15 -3.06 0.14
CA LYS A 55 12.70 -4.43 0.08
C LYS A 55 12.86 -4.96 -1.35
N ARG A 56 11.97 -4.56 -2.26
CA ARG A 56 12.01 -4.99 -3.67
C ARG A 56 13.04 -4.23 -4.51
N ARG A 57 13.44 -3.02 -4.12
CA ARG A 57 14.42 -2.22 -4.86
C ARG A 57 15.86 -2.74 -4.68
N THR A 58 16.11 -3.55 -3.66
CA THR A 58 17.40 -4.14 -3.33
C THR A 58 17.65 -5.52 -3.94
N THR A 59 16.74 -6.03 -4.78
CA THR A 59 16.91 -7.29 -5.54
C THR A 59 16.98 -6.98 -7.03
#